data_AF-A0A954SC76-F1
#
_entry.id   AF-A0A954SC76-F1
#
_cell.length_a   1.000
_cell.length_b   1.000
_cell.length_c   1.000
_cell.angle_alpha   90.00
_cell.angle_beta   90.00
_cell.angle_gamma   90.00
#
_symmetry.space_group_name_H-M   'P 1'
#
loop_
_entity.id
_entity.type
_entity.pdbx_description
1 polymer ?
#
loop_
_entity_poly.entity_id
_entity_poly.type
_entity_poly.pdbx_seq_one_letter_code
_entity_poly.pdbx_strand_id
1 'polypeptide(L)'
;MSDVQQQIIEELKVAYWMEMETVMNYISNSINLDGVRAEEIKKSLEADITAELGHAQTIARRIKTVGGIVPGSAQFKAAQTSLQPPAKQTDVVAVIKGVIAAEENAIGQYNKIIKL
;
A
#
# COMPACT_ATOMS: atom_id res chain seq x y z
N MET A 1 1.43 -18.81 -21.74
CA MET A 1 0.96 -18.43 -20.39
C MET A 1 -0.51 -18.83 -20.33
N SER A 2 -0.99 -19.47 -19.26
CA SER A 2 -2.44 -19.74 -19.16
C SER A 2 -3.20 -18.46 -18.82
N ASP A 3 -4.49 -18.40 -19.16
CA ASP A 3 -5.34 -17.25 -18.84
C ASP A 3 -5.33 -16.95 -17.33
N VAL A 4 -5.39 -18.00 -16.50
CA VAL A 4 -5.32 -17.89 -15.04
C VAL A 4 -3.97 -17.33 -14.58
N GLN A 5 -2.86 -17.76 -15.17
CA GLN A 5 -1.53 -17.24 -14.82
C GLN A 5 -1.40 -15.75 -15.16
N GLN A 6 -1.94 -15.32 -16.30
CA GLN A 6 -1.96 -13.91 -16.67
C GLN A 6 -2.84 -13.10 -15.72
N GLN A 7 -4.00 -13.62 -15.33
CA GLN A 7 -4.86 -13.00 -14.33
C GLN A 7 -4.16 -12.84 -12.98
N ILE A 8 -3.49 -13.88 -12.49
CA ILE A 8 -2.70 -13.82 -11.25
C ILE A 8 -1.62 -12.72 -11.34
N ILE A 9 -0.91 -12.61 -12.46
CA ILE A 9 0.10 -11.56 -12.66
C ILE A 9 -0.51 -10.17 -12.56
N GLU A 10 -1.66 -9.93 -13.19
CA GLU A 10 -2.31 -8.61 -13.15
C GLU A 10 -2.80 -8.28 -11.73
N GLU A 11 -3.39 -9.23 -11.02
CA GLU A 11 -3.84 -9.01 -9.64
C GLU A 11 -2.67 -8.81 -8.66
N LEU A 12 -1.54 -9.48 -8.89
CA LEU A 12 -0.31 -9.24 -8.13
C LEU A 12 0.27 -7.84 -8.41
N LYS A 13 0.17 -7.32 -9.64
CA LYS A 13 0.59 -5.93 -9.94
C LYS A 13 -0.29 -4.92 -9.23
N VAL A 14 -1.59 -5.18 -9.11
CA VAL A 14 -2.49 -4.33 -8.32
C VAL A 14 -2.04 -4.32 -6.86
N ALA A 15 -1.82 -5.49 -6.26
CA ALA A 15 -1.36 -5.59 -4.88
C ALA A 15 0.00 -4.90 -4.68
N TYR A 16 0.95 -5.08 -5.61
CA TYR A 16 2.24 -4.39 -5.58
C TYR A 16 2.07 -2.86 -5.53
N TRP A 17 1.17 -2.30 -6.34
CA TRP A 17 0.93 -0.86 -6.33
C TRP A 17 0.23 -0.37 -5.07
N MET A 18 -0.67 -1.17 -4.50
CA MET A 18 -1.29 -0.83 -3.22
C MET A 18 -0.24 -0.67 -2.14
N GLU A 19 0.69 -1.62 -2.01
CA GLU A 19 1.75 -1.56 -1.00
C GLU A 19 2.72 -0.39 -1.24
N MET A 20 3.11 -0.16 -2.50
CA MET A 20 3.97 0.98 -2.85
C MET A 20 3.30 2.32 -2.59
N GLU A 21 1.99 2.44 -2.82
CA GLU A 21 1.23 3.65 -2.50
C GLU A 21 1.09 3.85 -0.98
N THR A 22 0.86 2.78 -0.23
CA THR A 22 0.84 2.81 1.25
C THR A 22 2.17 3.35 1.78
N VAL A 23 3.31 2.90 1.26
CA VAL A 23 4.64 3.44 1.62
C VAL A 23 4.73 4.95 1.40
N MET A 24 4.31 5.44 0.22
CA MET A 24 4.33 6.88 -0.09
C MET A 24 3.46 7.68 0.88
N ASN A 25 2.28 7.15 1.21
CA ASN A 25 1.35 7.81 2.10
C ASN A 25 1.80 7.73 3.57
N TYR A 26 2.42 6.65 4.02
CA TYR A 26 2.96 6.53 5.38
C TYR A 26 4.11 7.51 5.60
N ILE A 27 5.04 7.65 4.63
CA ILE A 27 6.07 8.70 4.65
C ILE A 27 5.41 10.07 4.78
N SER A 28 4.40 10.34 3.95
CA SER A 28 3.76 11.66 3.93
C SER A 28 3.03 11.97 5.25
N ASN A 29 2.31 11.01 5.80
CA ASN A 29 1.55 11.18 7.04
C ASN A 29 2.46 11.20 8.28
N SER A 30 3.54 10.41 8.30
CA SER A 30 4.46 10.41 9.43
C SER A 30 5.24 11.72 9.57
N ILE A 31 5.49 12.42 8.46
CA ILE A 31 6.16 13.72 8.49
C ILE A 31 5.19 14.86 8.76
N ASN A 32 4.03 14.87 8.09
CA ASN A 32 3.13 16.03 8.08
C ASN A 32 2.18 16.12 9.28
N LEU A 33 1.99 15.05 10.06
CA LEU A 33 1.10 15.11 11.22
C LEU A 33 1.69 15.95 12.36
N ASP A 34 0.84 16.79 12.94
CA ASP A 34 1.19 17.72 14.01
C ASP A 34 0.42 17.46 15.31
N GLY A 35 1.08 17.79 16.42
CA GLY A 35 0.50 17.82 17.75
C GLY A 35 0.82 16.60 18.62
N VAL A 36 0.71 16.77 19.94
CA VAL A 36 1.15 15.79 20.95
C VAL A 36 0.49 14.41 20.75
N ARG A 37 -0.78 14.38 20.31
CA ARG A 37 -1.53 13.14 20.08
C ARG A 37 -1.09 12.40 18.81
N ALA A 38 -0.38 13.06 17.90
CA ALA A 38 0.08 12.48 16.65
C ALA A 38 1.40 11.70 16.80
N GLU A 39 2.20 11.99 17.83
CA GLU A 39 3.54 11.43 18.00
C GLU A 39 3.59 9.89 17.95
N GLU A 40 2.67 9.22 18.63
CA GLU A 40 2.60 7.76 18.61
C GLU A 40 2.15 7.20 17.25
N ILE A 41 1.27 7.92 16.55
CA ILE A 41 0.83 7.52 15.20
C ILE A 41 1.96 7.71 14.19
N LYS A 42 2.72 8.82 14.27
CA LYS A 42 3.88 9.07 13.40
C LYS A 42 4.91 7.96 13.55
N LYS A 43 5.27 7.60 14.79
CA LYS A 43 6.20 6.48 15.07
C LYS A 43 5.70 5.15 14.52
N SER A 44 4.39 4.86 14.67
CA SER A 44 3.80 3.63 14.12
C SER A 44 3.92 3.61 12.60
N LEU A 45 3.51 4.69 11.92
CA LEU A 45 3.62 4.81 10.46
C LEU A 45 5.08 4.71 9.99
N GLU A 46 6.02 5.35 10.69
CA GLU A 46 7.46 5.27 10.36
C GLU A 46 8.00 3.86 10.43
N ALA A 47 7.62 3.09 11.46
CA ALA A 47 8.00 1.70 11.59
C ALA A 47 7.42 0.85 10.44
N ASP A 48 6.16 1.10 10.08
CA ASP A 48 5.44 0.29 9.09
C ASP A 48 5.85 0.60 7.64
N ILE A 49 6.49 1.74 7.34
CA ILE A 49 7.08 2.02 6.02
C ILE A 49 7.96 0.85 5.54
N THR A 50 8.78 0.30 6.44
CA THR A 50 9.68 -0.80 6.08
C THR A 50 8.91 -2.12 5.90
N ALA A 51 7.83 -2.33 6.66
CA ALA A 51 6.96 -3.49 6.54
C ALA A 51 6.27 -3.50 5.15
N GLU A 52 5.63 -2.39 4.77
CA GLU A 52 4.93 -2.30 3.48
C GLU A 52 5.88 -2.38 2.29
N LEU A 53 7.08 -1.78 2.41
CA LEU A 53 8.11 -1.97 1.40
C LEU A 53 8.51 -3.45 1.29
N GLY A 54 8.58 -4.17 2.41
CA GLY A 54 8.81 -5.61 2.45
C GLY A 54 7.71 -6.41 1.76
N HIS A 55 6.44 -6.03 1.96
CA HIS A 55 5.29 -6.62 1.27
C HIS A 55 5.40 -6.39 -0.24
N ALA A 56 5.60 -5.15 -0.68
CA ALA A 56 5.78 -4.79 -2.08
C ALA A 56 6.91 -5.60 -2.75
N GLN A 57 8.07 -5.72 -2.09
CA GLN A 57 9.19 -6.53 -2.59
C GLN A 57 8.84 -8.02 -2.69
N THR A 58 8.11 -8.56 -1.72
CA THR A 58 7.67 -9.97 -1.73
C THR A 58 6.74 -10.24 -2.91
N ILE A 59 5.77 -9.35 -3.14
CA ILE A 59 4.85 -9.43 -4.29
C ILE A 59 5.63 -9.28 -5.61
N ALA A 60 6.54 -8.32 -5.70
CA ALA A 60 7.37 -8.12 -6.89
C ALA A 60 8.20 -9.37 -7.25
N ARG A 61 8.82 -10.02 -6.26
CA ARG A 61 9.50 -11.31 -6.46
C ARG A 61 8.52 -12.36 -6.99
N ARG A 62 7.30 -12.43 -6.43
CA ARG A 62 6.28 -13.37 -6.87
C ARG A 62 5.84 -13.13 -8.31
N ILE A 63 5.59 -11.88 -8.71
CA ILE A 63 5.30 -11.49 -10.11
C ILE A 63 6.37 -12.06 -11.03
N LYS A 64 7.65 -11.86 -10.68
CA LYS A 64 8.76 -12.36 -11.50
C LYS A 64 8.81 -13.90 -11.53
N THR A 65 8.61 -14.57 -10.40
CA THR A 65 8.59 -16.04 -10.30
C THR A 65 7.53 -16.66 -11.22
N VAL A 66 6.34 -16.05 -11.32
CA VAL A 66 5.26 -16.57 -12.17
C VAL A 66 5.35 -16.08 -13.62
N GLY A 67 6.47 -15.45 -14.03
CA GLY A 67 6.73 -15.07 -15.42
C GLY A 67 6.28 -13.66 -15.81
N GLY A 68 5.83 -12.85 -14.86
CA GLY A 68 5.49 -11.44 -15.08
C GLY A 68 6.70 -10.50 -15.05
N ILE A 69 6.43 -9.23 -15.34
CA ILE A 69 7.38 -8.11 -15.22
C ILE A 69 6.84 -7.15 -14.16
N VAL A 70 7.68 -6.85 -13.17
CA VAL A 70 7.36 -5.87 -12.12
C VAL A 70 7.29 -4.49 -12.77
N PRO A 71 6.19 -3.74 -12.57
CA PRO A 71 6.01 -2.46 -13.24
C PRO A 71 6.91 -1.38 -12.60
N GLY A 72 7.34 -0.41 -13.42
CA GLY A 72 8.10 0.76 -12.97
C GLY A 72 7.22 1.98 -12.71
N SER A 73 7.77 3.00 -12.06
CA SER A 73 7.03 4.19 -11.59
C SER A 73 6.25 4.95 -12.67
N ALA A 74 6.66 4.88 -13.93
CA ALA A 74 5.91 5.48 -15.05
C ALA A 74 4.50 4.89 -15.25
N GLN A 75 4.21 3.72 -14.66
CA GLN A 75 2.90 3.06 -14.70
C GLN A 75 2.09 3.27 -13.43
N PHE A 76 2.65 3.94 -12.42
CA PHE A 76 1.97 4.21 -11.17
C PHE A 76 0.76 5.12 -11.39
N LYS A 77 -0.36 4.78 -10.75
CA LYS A 77 -1.58 5.59 -10.68
C LYS A 77 -2.10 5.54 -9.26
N ALA A 78 -2.20 6.70 -8.62
CA ALA A 78 -2.72 6.82 -7.27
C ALA A 78 -4.20 6.38 -7.20
N ALA A 79 -4.55 5.60 -6.18
CA ALA A 79 -5.90 5.10 -5.93
C ALA A 79 -6.33 5.21 -4.45
N GLN A 80 -5.39 5.36 -3.51
CA GLN A 80 -5.67 5.43 -2.07
C GLN A 80 -6.12 6.83 -1.64
N THR A 81 -7.36 7.19 -1.99
CA THR A 81 -7.91 8.53 -1.70
C THR A 81 -8.12 8.82 -0.21
N SER A 82 -8.31 7.78 0.62
CA SER A 82 -8.59 7.92 2.06
C SER A 82 -7.35 8.03 2.94
N LEU A 83 -6.18 7.61 2.45
CA LEU A 83 -4.91 7.59 3.20
C LEU A 83 -4.00 8.78 2.83
N GLN A 84 -4.51 9.74 2.07
CA GLN A 84 -3.79 10.97 1.73
C GLN A 84 -3.55 11.85 2.99
N PRO A 85 -2.48 12.65 3.03
CA PRO A 85 -2.26 13.62 4.09
C PRO A 85 -3.50 14.52 4.32
N PRO A 86 -3.96 14.67 5.56
CA PRO A 86 -5.16 15.44 5.84
C PRO A 86 -4.88 16.94 5.65
N ALA A 87 -5.89 17.68 5.17
CA ALA A 87 -5.79 19.15 5.02
C ALA A 87 -5.52 19.86 6.36
N LYS A 88 -6.02 19.28 7.46
CA LYS A 88 -5.68 19.70 8.83
C LYS A 88 -4.66 18.71 9.38
N GLN A 89 -3.42 19.14 9.53
CA GLN A 89 -2.30 18.30 10.00
C GLN A 89 -2.48 17.71 11.41
N THR A 90 -3.41 18.23 12.22
CA THR A 90 -3.75 17.67 13.53
C THR A 90 -4.89 16.64 13.48
N ASP A 91 -5.44 16.33 12.29
CA ASP A 91 -6.52 15.35 12.13
C ASP A 91 -5.98 13.92 12.05
N VAL A 92 -5.57 13.42 13.22
CA VAL A 92 -5.05 12.06 13.37
C VAL A 92 -6.12 11.00 13.08
N VAL A 93 -7.40 11.32 13.29
CA VAL A 93 -8.50 10.37 13.06
C VAL A 93 -8.69 10.09 11.58
N ALA A 94 -8.53 11.09 10.72
CA ALA A 94 -8.57 10.89 9.27
C ALA A 94 -7.50 9.88 8.82
N VAL A 95 -6.26 10.02 9.32
CA VAL A 95 -5.15 9.11 8.99
C VAL A 95 -5.43 7.69 9.49
N ILE A 96 -5.89 7.51 10.73
CA ILE A 96 -6.23 6.18 11.27
C ILE A 96 -7.30 5.50 10.41
N LYS A 97 -8.35 6.22 10.02
CA LYS A 97 -9.38 5.68 9.12
C LYS A 97 -8.82 5.36 7.73
N GLY A 98 -7.90 6.18 7.23
CA GLY A 98 -7.18 5.95 5.99
C GLY A 98 -6.38 4.65 6.02
N VAL A 99 -5.66 4.39 7.12
CA VAL A 99 -4.88 3.16 7.34
C VAL A 99 -5.81 1.96 7.31
N ILE A 100 -6.88 1.97 8.13
CA ILE A 100 -7.85 0.87 8.18
C ILE A 100 -8.42 0.56 6.80
N ALA A 101 -8.80 1.59 6.03
CA ALA A 101 -9.31 1.40 4.68
C ALA A 101 -8.25 0.82 3.71
N ALA A 102 -6.99 1.22 3.82
CA ALA A 102 -5.91 0.66 3.01
C ALA A 102 -5.68 -0.83 3.33
N GLU A 103 -5.66 -1.19 4.61
CA GLU A 103 -5.51 -2.57 5.09
C GLU A 103 -6.68 -3.47 4.65
N GLU A 104 -7.92 -3.00 4.82
CA GLU A 104 -9.12 -3.73 4.38
C GLU A 104 -9.08 -4.00 2.87
N ASN A 105 -8.64 -3.02 2.08
CA ASN A 105 -8.48 -3.18 0.64
C ASN A 105 -7.37 -4.18 0.31
N ALA A 106 -6.21 -4.11 0.98
CA ALA A 106 -5.08 -5.03 0.76
C ALA A 106 -5.49 -6.48 1.08
N ILE A 107 -6.15 -6.69 2.23
CA ILE A 107 -6.73 -7.99 2.61
C ILE A 107 -7.71 -8.48 1.56
N GLY A 108 -8.59 -7.61 1.06
CA GLY A 108 -9.54 -7.94 -0.01
C GLY A 108 -8.83 -8.40 -1.29
N GLN A 109 -7.80 -7.66 -1.70
CA GLN A 109 -7.00 -7.97 -2.89
C GLN A 109 -6.22 -9.28 -2.74
N TYR A 110 -5.63 -9.54 -1.58
CA TYR A 110 -4.95 -10.81 -1.31
C TYR A 110 -5.90 -12.00 -1.34
N ASN A 111 -7.06 -11.88 -0.70
CA ASN A 111 -8.09 -12.92 -0.75
C ASN A 111 -8.61 -13.18 -2.17
N LYS A 112 -8.64 -12.16 -3.03
CA LYS A 112 -8.97 -12.31 -4.45
C LYS A 112 -7.90 -13.12 -5.17
N ILE A 113 -6.62 -12.81 -4.98
CA ILE A 113 -5.49 -13.53 -5.60
C ILE A 113 -5.46 -15.00 -5.16
N ILE A 114 -5.69 -15.30 -3.87
CA ILE A 114 -5.67 -16.66 -3.32
C ILE A 114 -6.72 -17.58 -3.97
N LYS A 115 -7.82 -17.01 -4.47
CA LYS A 115 -8.93 -17.77 -5.08
C LYS A 115 -8.74 -18.06 -6.58
N LEU A 116 -7.70 -17.51 -7.21
CA LEU A 116 -7.35 -17.74 -8.61
C LEU A 116 -6.46 -18.98 -8.76
#